data_AF-A0A537WM33-F1
#
_entry.id   AF-A0A537WM33-F1
#
_cell.length_a   1.000
_cell.length_b   1.000
_cell.length_c   1.000
_cell.angle_alpha   90.00
_cell.angle_beta   90.00
_cell.angle_gamma   90.00
#
_symmetry.space_group_name_H-M   'P 1'
#
loop_
_entity.id
_entity.type
_entity.pdbx_description
1 polymer ?
#
loop_
_entity_poly.entity_id
_entity_poly.type
_entity_poly.pdbx_seq_one_letter_code
_entity_poly.pdbx_strand_id
1 'polypeptide(L)'
;AQAGADFLAVPSVFTVPTGKAHWHVLLRARAIENGCFVFAPAQWGEYAGGRLSYGHSAIVDPWGEILADGGEEPGIITARIEPEQIAKARRMVPSLQHDRPFTAPELVRLPLPRSSRSHRLDEGERY
;
A
#
# COMPACT_ATOMS: atom_id res chain seq x y z
N ALA A 1 8.71 -8.51 5.74
CA ALA A 1 9.04 -9.89 6.14
C ALA A 1 10.45 -10.11 6.70
N GLN A 2 11.38 -9.14 6.65
CA GLN A 2 12.76 -9.31 7.15
C GLN A 2 12.86 -9.81 8.62
N ALA A 3 11.91 -9.45 9.48
CA ALA A 3 11.82 -9.96 10.86
C ALA A 3 11.21 -11.39 10.97
N GLY A 4 11.06 -12.11 9.86
CA GLY A 4 10.50 -13.47 9.83
C GLY A 4 8.98 -13.56 9.75
N ALA A 5 8.27 -12.47 9.43
CA ALA A 5 6.81 -12.50 9.30
C ALA A 5 6.37 -13.36 8.13
N ASP A 6 5.42 -14.26 8.35
CA ASP A 6 4.88 -15.21 7.36
C ASP A 6 3.51 -14.81 6.82
N PHE A 7 2.78 -14.03 7.63
CA PHE A 7 1.44 -13.53 7.34
C PHE A 7 1.40 -12.03 7.54
N LEU A 8 0.71 -11.31 6.67
CA LEU A 8 0.47 -9.87 6.76
C LEU A 8 -1.03 -9.61 6.90
N ALA A 9 -1.41 -8.73 7.83
CA ALA A 9 -2.79 -8.27 7.97
C ALA A 9 -2.91 -6.81 7.50
N VAL A 10 -3.90 -6.52 6.67
CA VAL A 10 -4.13 -5.18 6.08
C VAL A 10 -5.59 -4.77 6.26
N PRO A 11 -6.05 -4.48 7.50
CA PRO A 11 -7.39 -3.93 7.73
C PRO A 11 -7.49 -2.54 7.12
N SER A 12 -8.52 -2.27 6.31
CA SER A 12 -8.56 -1.03 5.51
C SER A 12 -9.96 -0.57 5.11
N VAL A 13 -10.04 0.72 4.73
CA VAL A 13 -11.25 1.37 4.21
C VAL A 13 -10.89 2.21 2.97
N PHE A 14 -10.70 1.52 1.83
CA PHE A 14 -10.41 2.20 0.57
C PHE A 14 -11.68 2.87 0.02
N THR A 15 -11.55 4.09 -0.50
CA THR A 15 -12.62 4.72 -1.29
C THR A 15 -12.79 3.96 -2.61
N VAL A 16 -13.99 4.02 -3.20
CA VAL A 16 -14.28 3.30 -4.45
C VAL A 16 -13.29 3.60 -5.59
N PRO A 17 -12.92 4.85 -5.91
CA PRO A 17 -12.00 5.12 -7.04
C PRO A 17 -10.59 4.57 -6.78
N THR A 18 -10.05 4.78 -5.57
CA THR A 18 -8.71 4.31 -5.18
C THR A 18 -8.69 2.80 -5.07
N GLY A 19 -9.75 2.19 -4.53
CA GLY A 19 -9.92 0.76 -4.41
C GLY A 19 -9.87 0.05 -5.75
N LYS A 20 -10.73 0.48 -6.69
CA LYS A 20 -10.78 -0.05 -8.06
C LYS A 20 -9.43 0.00 -8.77
N ALA A 21 -8.66 1.07 -8.55
CA ALA A 21 -7.38 1.25 -9.23
C ALA A 21 -6.22 0.49 -8.58
N HIS A 22 -6.25 0.28 -7.26
CA HIS A 22 -5.02 -0.07 -6.52
C HIS A 22 -5.14 -1.24 -5.57
N TRP A 23 -6.33 -1.52 -5.02
CA TRP A 23 -6.46 -2.40 -3.86
C TRP A 23 -5.84 -3.78 -4.10
N HIS A 24 -6.34 -4.52 -5.08
CA HIS A 24 -5.83 -5.85 -5.42
C HIS A 24 -4.37 -5.83 -5.87
N VAL A 25 -3.96 -4.81 -6.63
CA VAL A 25 -2.57 -4.67 -7.10
C VAL A 25 -1.61 -4.54 -5.92
N LEU A 26 -1.94 -3.68 -4.95
CA LEU A 26 -1.10 -3.46 -3.77
C LEU A 26 -1.06 -4.69 -2.87
N LEU A 27 -2.19 -5.36 -2.62
CA LEU A 27 -2.21 -6.58 -1.81
C LEU A 27 -1.35 -7.68 -2.41
N ARG A 28 -1.50 -7.93 -3.71
CA ARG A 28 -0.72 -8.94 -4.44
C ARG A 28 0.76 -8.58 -4.45
N ALA A 29 1.10 -7.31 -4.69
CA ALA A 29 2.49 -6.86 -4.64
C ALA A 29 3.13 -7.15 -3.27
N ARG A 30 2.43 -6.83 -2.17
CA ARG A 30 2.91 -7.09 -0.81
C ARG A 30 3.08 -8.58 -0.53
N ALA A 31 2.16 -9.41 -1.02
CA ALA A 31 2.25 -10.87 -0.89
C ALA A 31 3.49 -11.41 -1.62
N ILE A 32 3.66 -11.04 -2.89
CA ILE A 32 4.75 -11.48 -3.76
C ILE A 32 6.11 -11.02 -3.23
N GLU A 33 6.28 -9.73 -2.96
CA GLU A 33 7.60 -9.17 -2.64
C GLU A 33 8.13 -9.69 -1.29
N ASN A 34 7.23 -10.11 -0.40
CA ASN A 34 7.57 -10.65 0.92
C ASN A 34 7.49 -12.19 0.99
N GLY A 35 6.95 -12.85 -0.04
CA GLY A 35 6.59 -14.27 -0.01
C GLY A 35 5.70 -14.62 1.18
N CYS A 36 4.68 -13.80 1.44
CA CYS A 36 3.77 -13.93 2.58
C CYS A 36 2.32 -14.11 2.11
N PHE A 37 1.51 -14.78 2.92
CA PHE A 37 0.07 -14.63 2.80
C PHE A 37 -0.36 -13.23 3.26
N VAL A 38 -1.36 -12.66 2.61
CA VAL A 38 -1.97 -11.38 2.98
C VAL A 38 -3.44 -11.60 3.30
N PHE A 39 -3.87 -11.15 4.48
CA PHE A 39 -5.27 -11.11 4.91
C PHE A 39 -5.72 -9.66 5.02
N ALA A 40 -6.62 -9.24 4.16
CA ALA A 40 -7.00 -7.84 4.03
C ALA A 40 -8.50 -7.66 4.24
N PRO A 41 -8.99 -7.67 5.50
CA PRO A 41 -10.39 -7.34 5.77
C PRO A 41 -10.65 -5.87 5.41
N ALA A 42 -11.72 -5.64 4.67
CA ALA A 42 -12.07 -4.33 4.13
C ALA A 42 -13.54 -3.99 4.39
N GLN A 43 -13.79 -2.71 4.68
CA GLN A 43 -15.14 -2.19 4.82
C GLN A 43 -15.81 -2.02 3.45
N TRP A 44 -17.07 -2.44 3.35
CA TRP A 44 -17.93 -2.20 2.20
C TRP A 44 -19.12 -1.32 2.58
N GLY A 45 -19.65 -0.57 1.61
CA GLY A 45 -20.87 0.20 1.75
C GLY A 45 -20.64 1.66 2.16
N GLU A 46 -21.73 2.32 2.55
CA GLU A 46 -21.71 3.73 2.96
C GLU A 46 -21.24 3.90 4.41
N TYR A 47 -20.46 4.94 4.67
CA TYR A 47 -20.06 5.35 6.00
C TYR A 47 -20.23 6.85 6.20
N ALA A 48 -19.98 7.31 7.44
CA ALA A 48 -20.24 8.67 7.88
C ALA A 48 -19.83 9.73 6.85
N GLY A 49 -20.79 10.58 6.46
CA GLY A 49 -20.60 11.64 5.47
C GLY A 49 -20.91 11.24 4.02
N GLY A 50 -21.67 10.17 3.78
CA GLY A 50 -22.15 9.80 2.44
C GLY A 50 -21.08 9.18 1.54
N ARG A 51 -19.95 8.75 2.12
CA ARG A 51 -18.82 8.21 1.37
C ARG A 51 -18.98 6.70 1.24
N LEU A 52 -18.63 6.18 0.07
CA LEU A 52 -18.66 4.74 -0.21
C LEU A 52 -17.27 4.15 -0.09
N SER A 53 -17.21 2.98 0.56
CA SER A 53 -16.02 2.14 0.65
C SER A 53 -16.07 1.02 -0.36
N TYR A 54 -14.90 0.64 -0.87
CA TYR A 54 -14.76 -0.29 -1.99
C TYR A 54 -15.18 -1.72 -1.64
N GLY A 55 -15.04 -2.15 -0.37
CA GLY A 55 -15.19 -3.55 -0.02
C GLY A 55 -13.99 -4.37 -0.46
N HIS A 56 -14.25 -5.52 -1.09
CA HIS A 56 -13.24 -6.44 -1.58
C HIS A 56 -12.26 -6.91 -0.50
N SER A 57 -12.78 -7.34 0.65
CA SER A 57 -11.94 -8.09 1.59
C SER A 57 -11.22 -9.19 0.83
N ALA A 58 -9.93 -9.43 1.06
CA ALA A 58 -9.18 -10.37 0.23
C ALA A 58 -8.20 -11.23 1.04
N ILE A 59 -8.03 -12.47 0.59
CA ILE A 59 -6.97 -13.38 1.05
C ILE A 59 -6.08 -13.67 -0.15
N VAL A 60 -4.78 -13.39 -0.02
CA VAL A 60 -3.81 -13.55 -1.11
C VAL A 60 -2.69 -14.49 -0.65
N ASP A 61 -2.29 -15.41 -1.51
CA ASP A 61 -1.21 -16.35 -1.25
C ASP A 61 0.20 -15.72 -1.46
N PRO A 62 1.29 -16.39 -1.03
CA PRO A 62 2.66 -15.91 -1.23
C PRO A 62 3.10 -15.71 -2.68
N TRP A 63 2.37 -16.26 -3.66
CA TRP A 63 2.62 -16.10 -5.09
C TRP A 63 1.81 -14.97 -5.72
N GLY A 64 0.93 -14.34 -4.93
CA GLY A 64 0.06 -13.26 -5.36
C GLY A 64 -1.25 -13.73 -5.98
N GLU A 65 -1.65 -14.99 -5.82
CA GLU A 65 -2.98 -15.47 -6.18
C GLU A 65 -4.01 -15.02 -5.15
N ILE A 66 -5.16 -14.50 -5.61
CA ILE A 66 -6.27 -14.16 -4.73
C ILE A 66 -7.07 -15.45 -4.47
N LEU A 67 -6.95 -15.96 -3.26
CA LEU A 67 -7.63 -17.19 -2.82
C LEU A 67 -9.11 -16.95 -2.50
N ALA A 68 -9.45 -15.74 -2.05
CA ALA A 68 -10.82 -15.32 -1.80
C ALA A 68 -10.95 -13.80 -1.91
N ASP A 69 -12.09 -13.35 -2.45
CA ASP A 69 -12.49 -11.94 -2.55
C ASP A 69 -13.94 -11.80 -2.06
N GLY A 70 -14.16 -10.87 -1.13
CA GLY A 70 -15.46 -10.62 -0.50
C GLY A 70 -16.38 -9.70 -1.30
N GLY A 71 -15.91 -9.16 -2.43
CA GLY A 71 -16.72 -8.37 -3.36
C GLY A 71 -17.35 -7.13 -2.72
N GLU A 72 -18.54 -6.81 -3.22
CA GLU A 72 -19.30 -5.63 -2.87
C GLU A 72 -20.52 -5.99 -2.00
N GLU A 73 -20.31 -6.72 -0.89
CA GLU A 73 -21.36 -7.04 0.09
C GLU A 73 -20.79 -7.27 1.50
N PRO A 74 -21.59 -7.14 2.58
CA PRO A 74 -21.17 -7.52 3.92
C PRO A 74 -21.09 -9.05 4.00
N GLY A 75 -19.97 -9.58 4.49
CA GLY A 75 -19.81 -11.03 4.58
C GLY A 75 -18.51 -11.48 5.21
N ILE A 76 -18.32 -12.79 5.18
CA ILE A 76 -17.11 -13.47 5.64
C ILE A 76 -16.56 -14.29 4.48
N ILE A 77 -15.27 -14.14 4.21
CA ILE A 77 -14.54 -14.99 3.25
C ILE A 77 -13.60 -15.93 4.00
N THR A 78 -13.36 -17.10 3.41
CA THR A 78 -12.44 -18.11 3.95
C THR A 78 -11.61 -18.70 2.84
N ALA A 79 -10.41 -19.17 3.17
CA ALA A 79 -9.52 -19.88 2.26
C ALA A 79 -8.73 -20.94 3.02
N ARG A 80 -8.32 -22.01 2.32
CA ARG A 80 -7.40 -23.01 2.85
C ARG A 80 -5.98 -22.45 2.81
N ILE A 81 -5.26 -22.56 3.92
CA ILE A 81 -3.88 -22.06 4.04
C ILE A 81 -2.91 -23.23 4.12
N GLU A 82 -1.90 -23.19 3.27
CA GLU A 82 -0.81 -24.17 3.19
C GLU A 82 0.52 -23.46 3.48
N PRO A 83 0.99 -23.44 4.74
CA PRO A 83 2.18 -22.68 5.15
C PRO A 83 3.45 -23.04 4.38
N GLU A 84 3.56 -24.26 3.85
CA GLU A 84 4.66 -24.72 3.00
C GLU A 84 4.85 -23.86 1.73
N GLN A 85 3.79 -23.19 1.27
CA GLN A 85 3.83 -22.31 0.11
C GLN A 85 4.71 -21.07 0.36
N ILE A 86 4.84 -20.62 1.61
CA ILE A 86 5.70 -19.49 2.01
C ILE A 86 7.16 -19.81 1.72
N ALA A 87 7.62 -20.95 2.26
CA ALA A 87 8.99 -21.40 2.08
C ALA A 87 9.27 -21.70 0.60
N LYS A 88 8.28 -22.23 -0.13
CA LYS A 88 8.39 -22.45 -1.58
C LYS A 88 8.54 -21.14 -2.35
N ALA A 89 7.67 -20.15 -2.10
CA ALA A 89 7.71 -18.85 -2.76
C ALA A 89 9.03 -18.11 -2.50
N ARG A 90 9.50 -18.07 -1.25
CA ARG A 90 10.78 -17.45 -0.89
C ARG A 90 12.00 -18.13 -1.49
N ARG A 91 11.94 -19.45 -1.75
CA ARG A 91 13.00 -20.16 -2.48
C ARG A 91 12.99 -19.84 -3.97
N MET A 92 11.81 -19.68 -4.56
CA MET A 92 11.66 -19.37 -5.99
C MET A 92 11.99 -17.91 -6.30
N VAL A 93 11.59 -16.98 -5.44
CA VAL A 93 11.90 -15.54 -5.53
C VAL A 93 12.55 -15.11 -4.21
N PRO A 94 13.88 -15.19 -4.09
CA PRO A 94 14.61 -14.89 -2.85
C PRO A 94 14.83 -13.39 -2.64
N SER A 95 13.78 -12.57 -2.83
CA SER A 95 13.83 -11.10 -2.70
C SER A 95 14.46 -10.65 -1.39
N LEU A 96 14.03 -11.24 -0.27
CA LEU A 96 14.48 -10.91 1.07
C LEU A 96 15.98 -11.16 1.31
N GLN A 97 16.63 -11.99 0.50
CA GLN A 97 18.07 -12.29 0.61
C GLN A 97 18.92 -11.44 -0.33
N HIS A 98 18.30 -10.76 -1.29
CA HIS A 98 18.99 -9.98 -2.32
C HIS A 98 18.95 -8.46 -2.08
N ASP A 99 18.36 -8.02 -0.97
CA ASP A 99 18.37 -6.61 -0.56
C ASP A 99 19.81 -6.09 -0.45
N ARG A 100 20.09 -4.98 -1.13
CA ARG A 100 21.40 -4.31 -1.08
C ARG A 100 21.31 -3.09 -0.16
N PRO A 101 22.32 -2.83 0.68
CA PRO A 101 22.38 -1.59 1.44
C PRO A 101 22.31 -0.39 0.50
N PHE A 102 21.35 0.50 0.75
CA PHE A 102 21.24 1.75 0.03
C PHE A 102 21.88 2.87 0.86
N THR A 103 22.88 3.52 0.30
CA THR A 103 23.45 4.75 0.87
C THR A 103 22.85 5.93 0.12
N ALA A 104 22.12 6.80 0.83
CA ALA A 104 21.57 8.01 0.23
C ALA A 104 22.70 8.89 -0.33
N PRO A 105 22.49 9.59 -1.47
CA PRO A 105 23.47 10.53 -1.98
C PRO A 105 23.68 11.65 -0.95
N GLU A 106 24.90 12.18 -0.91
CA GLU A 106 25.19 13.37 -0.11
C GLU A 106 24.32 14.54 -0.61
N LEU A 107 23.49 15.08 0.28
CA LEU A 107 22.65 16.22 -0.06
C LEU A 107 23.52 17.48 -0.16
N VAL A 108 23.82 17.89 -1.38
CA VAL A 108 24.41 19.22 -1.62
C VAL A 108 23.33 20.27 -1.41
N ARG A 109 23.42 21.05 -0.32
CA ARG A 109 22.59 22.24 -0.15
C ARG A 109 23.05 23.29 -1.15
N LEU A 110 22.27 23.51 -2.20
CA LEU A 110 22.46 24.67 -3.06
C LEU A 110 22.17 25.95 -2.25
N PRO A 111 22.99 27.00 -2.35
CA PRO A 111 22.69 28.27 -1.71
C PRO A 111 21.36 28.81 -2.26
N LEU A 112 20.47 29.21 -1.35
CA LEU A 112 19.22 29.87 -1.74
C LEU A 112 19.57 31.13 -2.56
N PRO A 113 18.86 31.38 -3.69
CA PRO A 113 19.04 32.63 -4.42
C PRO A 113 18.78 33.80 -3.45
N ARG A 114 19.72 34.74 -3.37
CA ARG A 114 19.53 35.96 -2.58
C ARG A 114 18.25 36.62 -3.09
N SER A 115 17.29 36.85 -2.19
CA SER A 115 16.12 37.65 -2.53
C SER A 115 16.62 38.98 -3.08
N SER A 116 16.32 39.25 -4.35
CA SER A 116 16.40 40.61 -4.88
C SER A 116 15.51 41.46 -3.99
N ARG A 117 16.12 42.49 -3.38
CA ARG A 117 15.49 43.43 -2.46
C ARG A 117 14.07 43.77 -2.91
N SER A 118 13.14 43.77 -1.95
CA SER A 118 11.76 44.17 -2.16
C SER A 118 11.70 45.43 -3.01
N HIS A 119 11.04 45.37 -4.16
CA HIS A 119 10.39 46.56 -4.68
C HIS A 119 9.42 46.99 -3.59
N ARG A 120 9.78 48.06 -2.88
CA ARG A 120 8.87 48.84 -2.06
C ARG A 120 7.76 49.27 -3.00
N LEU A 121 6.57 48.68 -2.86
CA LEU A 121 5.37 49.26 -3.44
C LEU A 121 5.14 50.54 -2.65
N ASP A 122 5.33 51.68 -3.32
CA ASP A 122 4.94 52.97 -2.77
C ASP A 122 3.43 52.91 -2.47
N GLU A 123 3.09 53.18 -1.22
CA GLU A 123 1.71 53.48 -0.83
C GLU A 123 1.30 54.78 -1.53
N GLY A 124 0.46 54.63 -2.56
CA GLY A 124 -0.08 55.74 -3.32
C GLY A 124 -1.38 55.35 -4.00
N GLU A 125 -2.48 55.84 -3.41
CA GLU A 125 -3.79 56.04 -4.05
C GLU A 125 -4.61 54.80 -4.44
N ARG A 126 -5.70 54.51 -3.68
CA ARG A 126 -7.08 54.99 -3.95
C ARG A 126 -8.17 54.00 -3.46
N TYR A 127 -9.16 54.58 -2.78
CA TYR A 127 -10.53 54.14 -2.46
C TYR A 127 -10.76 52.95 -1.53
#